data_AF-A0A660QL50-F1
#
_entry.id   AF-A0A660QL50-F1
#
_cell.length_a   1.000
_cell.length_b   1.000
_cell.length_c   1.000
_cell.angle_alpha   90.00
_cell.angle_beta   90.00
_cell.angle_gamma   90.00
#
_symmetry.space_group_name_H-M   'P 1'
#
loop_
_entity.id
_entity.type
_entity.pdbx_description
1 polymer ?
#
loop_
_entity_poly.entity_id
_entity_poly.type
_entity_poly.pdbx_seq_one_letter_code
_entity_poly.pdbx_strand_id
1 'polypeptide(L)' 'EDLSHDFHVFYTHNTILDPENPKLSNARLNLSLGVQIVIKKGLGILGVKAPDRM' A
#
# COMPACT_ATOMS: atom_id res chain seq x y z
N GLU A 1 8.83 -1.03 -13.76
CA GLU A 1 8.24 0.11 -13.05
C GLU A 1 8.36 -0.17 -11.55
N ASP A 2 8.62 0.87 -10.75
CA ASP A 2 8.89 0.72 -9.32
C ASP A 2 7.57 0.60 -8.55
N LEU A 3 7.41 -0.48 -7.77
CA LEU A 3 6.21 -0.76 -6.97
C LEU A 3 5.76 0.44 -6.11
N SER A 4 6.73 1.18 -5.58
CA SER A 4 6.48 2.38 -4.77
C SER A 4 5.86 3.52 -5.59
N HIS A 5 6.29 3.71 -6.84
CA HIS A 5 5.76 4.72 -7.73
C HIS A 5 4.33 4.37 -8.16
N ASP A 6 4.10 3.12 -8.55
CA ASP A 6 2.78 2.67 -8.98
C ASP A 6 1.76 2.76 -7.84
N PHE A 7 2.16 2.42 -6.61
CA PHE A 7 1.33 2.58 -5.44
C PHE A 7 1.06 4.05 -5.09
N HIS A 8 2.03 4.95 -5.31
CA HIS A 8 1.85 6.39 -5.09
C HIS A 8 0.82 6.98 -6.06
N VAL A 9 0.92 6.63 -7.35
CA VAL A 9 -0.07 7.04 -8.36
C VAL A 9 -1.45 6.48 -8.01
N PHE A 10 -1.54 5.21 -7.61
CA PHE A 10 -2.78 4.58 -7.16
C PHE A 10 -3.42 5.33 -6.00
N TYR A 11 -2.67 5.61 -4.93
CA TYR A 11 -3.16 6.31 -3.75
C TYR A 11 -3.64 7.73 -4.06
N THR A 12 -2.95 8.42 -4.98
CA THR A 12 -3.32 9.80 -5.38
C THR A 12 -4.62 9.84 -6.17
N HIS A 13 -4.87 8.86 -7.03
CA HIS A 13 -6.04 8.84 -7.91
C HIS A 13 -7.24 8.05 -7.37
N ASN A 14 -7.06 7.28 -6.28
CA ASN A 14 -8.11 6.42 -5.73
C ASN A 14 -8.36 6.70 -4.24
N THR A 15 -9.56 7.16 -3.91
CA THR A 15 -10.01 7.29 -2.52
C THR A 15 -10.06 5.91 -1.86
N ILE A 16 -9.16 5.65 -0.90
CA ILE A 16 -9.10 4.37 -0.18
C ILE A 16 -10.28 4.25 0.79
N LEU A 17 -10.55 5.30 1.56
CA LEU A 17 -11.60 5.36 2.56
C LEU A 17 -12.79 6.15 2.01
N ASP A 18 -13.70 5.43 1.38
CA ASP A 18 -14.91 5.93 0.76
C ASP A 18 -16.11 5.41 1.58
N PRO A 19 -16.78 6.29 2.35
CA PRO A 19 -17.91 5.87 3.19
C PRO A 19 -19.15 5.47 2.39
N GLU A 20 -19.23 5.88 1.11
CA GLU A 20 -20.35 5.55 0.23
C GLU A 20 -20.20 4.16 -0.39
N ASN A 21 -18.96 3.68 -0.59
CA ASN A 21 -18.65 2.38 -1.17
C ASN A 21 -17.71 1.53 -0.29
N PRO A 22 -18.20 1.01 0.85
CA PRO A 22 -17.38 0.26 1.80
C PRO A 22 -16.77 -1.03 1.22
N LYS A 23 -17.42 -1.66 0.23
CA LYS A 23 -16.86 -2.85 -0.46
C LYS A 23 -15.62 -2.49 -1.28
N LEU A 24 -15.68 -1.39 -2.04
CA LEU A 24 -14.56 -0.92 -2.86
C LEU A 24 -13.42 -0.45 -1.97
N SER A 25 -13.74 0.26 -0.89
CA SER A 25 -12.76 0.66 0.12
C SER A 25 -12.06 -0.51 0.78
N ASN A 26 -12.79 -1.57 1.15
CA ASN A 26 -12.17 -2.77 1.70
C ASN A 26 -11.23 -3.45 0.69
N ALA A 27 -11.60 -3.51 -0.59
CA ALA A 27 -10.70 -4.04 -1.62
C ALA A 27 -9.41 -3.20 -1.73
N ARG A 28 -9.54 -1.87 -1.75
CA ARG A 28 -8.40 -0.94 -1.80
C ARG A 28 -7.53 -1.01 -0.53
N LEU A 29 -8.13 -1.16 0.65
CA LEU A 29 -7.42 -1.37 1.92
C LEU A 29 -6.60 -2.66 1.91
N ASN A 30 -7.20 -3.77 1.44
CA ASN A 30 -6.48 -5.04 1.31
C ASN A 30 -5.32 -4.95 0.31
N LEU A 31 -5.49 -4.21 -0.79
CA LEU A 31 -4.41 -3.95 -1.74
C LEU A 31 -3.26 -3.18 -1.06
N SER A 32 -3.56 -2.10 -0.35
CA SER A 32 -2.57 -1.31 0.39
C SER A 32 -1.83 -2.14 1.44
N LEU A 33 -2.54 -3.00 2.16
CA LEU A 33 -1.93 -3.93 3.12
C LEU A 33 -0.99 -4.93 2.42
N GLY A 34 -1.39 -5.47 1.27
CA GLY A 34 -0.56 -6.35 0.47
C GLY A 34 0.75 -5.67 0.04
N VAL A 35 0.67 -4.44 -0.48
CA VAL A 35 1.84 -3.65 -0.87
C VAL A 35 2.75 -3.38 0.33
N GLN A 36 2.19 -3.02 1.48
CA GLN A 36 2.96 -2.84 2.72
C GLN A 36 3.74 -4.10 3.11
N ILE A 37 3.11 -5.28 3.04
CA ILE A 37 3.76 -6.56 3.37
C ILE A 37 4.91 -6.85 2.40
N VAL A 38 4.69 -6.63 1.09
CA VAL A 38 5.71 -6.87 0.06
C VAL A 38 6.91 -5.95 0.28
N ILE A 39 6.68 -4.66 0.51
CA ILE A 39 7.75 -3.68 0.78
C ILE A 39 8.49 -4.04 2.07
N LYS A 40 7.77 -4.36 3.15
CA LYS A 40 8.37 -4.74 4.45
C LYS A 40 9.23 -5.99 4.33
N LYS A 41 8.75 -7.02 3.61
CA LYS A 41 9.53 -8.25 3.36
C LYS A 41 10.73 -7.98 2.45
N GLY A 42 10.56 -7.19 1.40
CA GLY A 42 11.65 -6.80 0.49
C GLY A 42 12.78 -6.06 1.22
N LEU A 43 12.42 -5.05 2.02
CA LEU A 43 13.38 -4.32 2.86
C LEU A 43 14.03 -5.23 3.92
N GLY A 44 13.26 -6.15 4.50
CA GLY A 44 13.77 -7.15 5.43
C GLY A 44 14.83 -8.07 4.82
N ILE A 45 14.67 -8.49 3.56
CA ILE A 45 15.68 -9.26 2.82
C ILE A 45 16.96 -8.43 2.62
N LEU A 46 16.82 -7.13 2.38
CA LEU A 46 17.94 -6.19 2.24
C LEU A 46 18.59 -5.81 3.58
N GLY A 47 18.11 -6.34 4.71
CA GLY A 47 18.63 -6.02 6.04
C GLY A 47 18.22 -4.64 6.56
N VAL A 48 17.28 -3.96 5.87
CA VAL A 48 16.81 -2.62 6.23
C VAL A 48 15.51 -2.75 7.01
N LYS A 49 15.43 -2.09 8.19
CA LYS A 49 14.17 -2.00 8.93
C LYS A 49 13.23 -1.05 8.22
N ALA A 50 12.12 -1.57 7.71
CA ALA A 50 11.00 -0.75 7.28
C ALA A 50 10.30 -0.13 8.51
N PRO A 51 10.22 1.21 8.63
CA PRO A 51 9.48 1.85 9.71
C PRO A 51 7.96 1.66 9.49
N ASP A 52 7.20 1.40 10.56
CA ASP A 52 5.74 1.24 10.49
C ASP A 52 4.99 2.58 10.30
N ARG A 53 5.69 3.72 10.49
CA ARG A 53 5.27 5.08 10.11
C ARG A 53 6.49 5.84 9.59
N MET A 54 6.39 6.41 8.39
CA MET A 54 7.26 7.49 7.92
C MET A 54 6.58 8.83 8.14
#